data_AF-A0A951Z549-F1
#
_entry.id   AF-A0A951Z549-F1
#
_cell.length_a   1.000
_cell.length_b   1.000
_cell.length_c   1.000
_cell.angle_alpha   90.00
_cell.angle_beta   90.00
_cell.angle_gamma   90.00
#
_symmetry.space_group_name_H-M   'P 1'
#
loop_
_entity.id
_entity.type
_entity.pdbx_description
1 polymer ?
#
loop_
_entity_poly.entity_id
_entity_poly.type
_entity_poly.pdbx_seq_one_letter_code
_entity_poly.pdbx_strand_id
1 'polypeptide(L)'
;MNKELIDIAYLAGAVCFILAMKLMNSPRTARKGNQLAMLGMGIAIGATFFNPDIKQENLIWIAGAVAVGTIGGLMAAYKVQMTAMPQMVALLNGLGGGAVALVALFEFLAAGHGGEAPDTVQRVTTVLSAIIGTISFSGSLIAYGKLQELLPGRPLTFKGHSTVNLLLAAFTLALAAMILFFGLVTPAAFITLMVLSLVLGISAVSPIGGADMPVVISLLNSFTGCAAGLAGFVLLNTSLLIGGALVGASG
;
A
#
# COMPACT_ATOMS: atom_id res chain seq x y z
N MET A 1 -14.01 -10.51 -21.18
CA MET A 1 -12.69 -10.83 -21.79
C MET A 1 -12.25 -12.18 -21.25
N ASN A 2 -11.51 -13.01 -22.01
CA ASN A 2 -11.03 -14.28 -21.46
C ASN A 2 -9.98 -14.01 -20.35
N LYS A 3 -9.90 -14.85 -19.30
CA LYS A 3 -8.96 -14.64 -18.17
C LYS A 3 -7.51 -14.52 -18.66
N GLU A 4 -7.14 -15.33 -19.65
CA GLU A 4 -5.82 -15.29 -20.30
C GLU A 4 -5.47 -13.92 -20.91
N LEU A 5 -6.44 -13.24 -21.53
CA LEU A 5 -6.22 -11.90 -22.10
C LEU A 5 -6.00 -10.85 -21.01
N ILE A 6 -6.64 -11.01 -19.85
CA ILE A 6 -6.43 -10.15 -18.69
C ILE A 6 -5.03 -10.37 -18.13
N ASP A 7 -4.59 -11.62 -18.00
CA ASP A 7 -3.26 -11.95 -17.51
C ASP A 7 -2.16 -11.42 -18.45
N ILE A 8 -2.36 -11.53 -19.77
CA ILE A 8 -1.48 -10.92 -20.77
C ILE A 8 -1.46 -9.40 -20.63
N ALA A 9 -2.62 -8.76 -20.39
CA ALA A 9 -2.67 -7.32 -20.17
C ALA A 9 -1.96 -6.90 -18.87
N TYR A 10 -2.11 -7.65 -17.78
CA TYR A 10 -1.37 -7.45 -16.54
C TYR A 10 0.14 -7.61 -16.74
N LEU A 11 0.57 -8.61 -17.50
CA LEU A 11 1.97 -8.79 -17.87
C LEU A 11 2.49 -7.62 -18.72
N ALA A 12 1.72 -7.18 -19.70
CA ALA A 12 2.07 -6.01 -20.53
C ALA A 12 2.20 -4.73 -19.68
N GLY A 13 1.28 -4.51 -18.74
CA GLY A 13 1.35 -3.42 -17.77
C GLY A 13 2.60 -3.52 -16.88
N ALA A 14 2.91 -4.71 -16.38
CA ALA A 14 4.12 -4.96 -15.60
C ALA A 14 5.41 -4.67 -16.37
N VAL A 15 5.49 -5.07 -17.65
CA VAL A 15 6.62 -4.73 -18.53
C VAL A 15 6.74 -3.21 -18.71
N CYS A 16 5.62 -2.49 -18.86
CA CYS A 16 5.63 -1.03 -18.91
C CYS A 16 6.22 -0.42 -17.63
N PHE A 17 5.90 -0.94 -16.44
CA PHE A 17 6.48 -0.46 -15.18
C PHE A 17 7.99 -0.72 -15.07
N ILE A 18 8.46 -1.90 -15.49
CA ILE A 18 9.89 -2.21 -15.53
C ILE A 18 10.63 -1.22 -16.42
N LEU A 19 10.13 -1.00 -17.64
CA LEU A 19 10.72 -0.07 -18.59
C LEU A 19 10.62 1.38 -18.11
N ALA A 20 9.52 1.77 -17.47
CA ALA A 20 9.34 3.08 -16.87
C ALA A 20 10.43 3.39 -15.85
N MET A 21 10.66 2.49 -14.89
CA MET A 21 11.71 2.63 -13.87
C MET A 21 13.09 2.75 -14.50
N LYS A 22 13.40 1.89 -15.48
CA LYS A 22 14.68 1.97 -16.21
C LYS A 22 14.89 3.34 -16.89
N LEU A 23 13.85 3.89 -17.50
CA LEU A 23 13.92 5.20 -18.17
C LEU A 23 13.95 6.37 -17.19
N MET A 24 13.46 6.21 -15.96
CA MET A 24 13.50 7.25 -14.93
C MET A 24 14.89 7.43 -14.30
N ASN A 25 15.81 6.49 -14.49
CA ASN A 25 17.20 6.59 -14.01
C ASN A 25 18.08 7.63 -14.75
N SER A 26 17.58 8.27 -15.81
CA SER A 26 18.29 9.36 -16.50
C SER A 26 17.38 10.57 -16.74
N PRO A 27 17.85 11.81 -16.47
CA PRO A 27 17.09 13.02 -16.75
C PRO A 27 16.62 13.13 -18.20
N ARG A 28 17.39 12.59 -19.17
CA ARG A 28 17.06 12.64 -20.60
C ARG A 28 15.84 11.79 -20.95
N THR A 29 15.62 10.68 -20.24
CA THR A 29 14.55 9.72 -20.53
C THR A 29 13.41 9.74 -19.52
N ALA A 30 13.55 10.47 -18.41
CA ALA A 30 12.60 10.49 -17.31
C ALA A 30 11.14 10.79 -17.74
N ARG A 31 10.93 11.74 -18.67
CA ARG A 31 9.58 12.07 -19.16
C ARG A 31 8.94 10.89 -19.91
N LYS A 32 9.72 10.15 -20.71
CA LYS A 32 9.26 8.94 -21.41
C LYS A 32 8.98 7.81 -20.42
N GLY A 33 9.82 7.68 -19.38
CA GLY A 33 9.58 6.74 -18.28
C GLY A 33 8.23 6.98 -17.61
N ASN A 34 7.92 8.23 -17.25
CA ASN A 34 6.63 8.58 -16.67
C ASN A 34 5.44 8.28 -17.61
N GLN A 35 5.60 8.52 -18.92
CA GLN A 35 4.57 8.17 -19.92
C GLN A 35 4.32 6.66 -20.00
N LEU A 36 5.36 5.83 -19.93
CA LEU A 36 5.21 4.38 -19.86
C LEU A 36 4.54 3.92 -18.57
N ALA A 37 4.83 4.56 -17.43
CA ALA A 37 4.14 4.26 -16.17
C ALA A 37 2.63 4.56 -16.27
N MET A 38 2.25 5.71 -16.86
CA MET A 38 0.85 6.05 -17.11
C MET A 38 0.16 5.03 -18.03
N LEU A 39 0.83 4.62 -19.11
CA LEU A 39 0.31 3.58 -20.02
C LEU A 39 0.11 2.25 -19.27
N GLY A 40 1.12 1.80 -18.50
CA GLY A 40 1.05 0.56 -17.73
C GLY A 40 -0.09 0.55 -16.72
N MET A 41 -0.29 1.66 -16.00
CA MET A 41 -1.41 1.83 -15.08
C MET A 41 -2.77 1.81 -15.81
N GLY A 42 -2.86 2.49 -16.96
CA GLY A 42 -4.08 2.47 -17.80
C GLY A 42 -4.43 1.08 -18.31
N ILE A 43 -3.45 0.29 -18.74
CA ILE A 43 -3.62 -1.10 -19.16
C ILE A 43 -4.11 -1.95 -17.98
N ALA A 44 -3.47 -1.85 -16.81
CA ALA A 44 -3.82 -2.64 -15.64
C ALA A 44 -5.26 -2.37 -15.17
N ILE A 45 -5.61 -1.10 -14.95
CA ILE A 45 -6.97 -0.71 -14.55
C ILE A 45 -7.98 -1.12 -15.62
N GLY A 46 -7.69 -0.84 -16.89
CA GLY A 46 -8.58 -1.18 -18.00
C GLY A 46 -8.86 -2.68 -18.08
N ALA A 47 -7.84 -3.52 -17.93
CA ALA A 47 -7.98 -4.97 -17.91
C ALA A 47 -8.82 -5.46 -16.72
N THR A 48 -8.63 -4.87 -15.53
CA THR A 48 -9.40 -5.22 -14.33
C THR A 48 -10.90 -4.99 -14.51
N PHE A 49 -11.33 -3.94 -15.21
CA PHE A 49 -12.76 -3.70 -15.49
C PHE A 49 -13.43 -4.80 -16.32
N PHE A 50 -12.66 -5.61 -17.05
CA PHE A 50 -13.16 -6.74 -17.82
C PHE A 50 -13.02 -8.10 -17.10
N ASN A 51 -12.61 -8.09 -15.83
CA ASN A 51 -12.50 -9.31 -15.03
C ASN A 51 -13.88 -9.96 -14.83
N PRO A 52 -14.08 -11.22 -15.27
CA PRO A 52 -15.37 -11.90 -15.16
C PRO A 52 -15.80 -12.15 -13.71
N ASP A 53 -14.88 -12.12 -12.75
CA ASP A 53 -15.19 -12.30 -11.32
C ASP A 53 -15.85 -11.03 -10.72
N ILE A 54 -15.84 -9.90 -11.43
CA ILE A 54 -16.53 -8.67 -11.02
C ILE A 54 -18.01 -8.74 -11.45
N LYS A 55 -18.90 -8.74 -10.47
CA LYS A 55 -20.34 -8.65 -10.71
C LYS A 55 -20.73 -7.32 -11.36
N GLN A 56 -21.65 -7.36 -12.33
CA GLN A 56 -22.10 -6.16 -13.06
C GLN A 56 -22.70 -5.09 -12.14
N GLU A 57 -23.39 -5.49 -11.07
CA GLU A 57 -23.93 -4.58 -10.05
C GLU A 57 -22.86 -3.75 -9.32
N ASN A 58 -21.63 -4.26 -9.24
CA ASN A 58 -20.51 -3.58 -8.58
C ASN A 58 -19.74 -2.63 -9.51
N LEU A 59 -19.91 -2.73 -10.83
CA LEU A 59 -19.14 -1.93 -11.79
C LEU A 59 -19.36 -0.43 -11.62
N ILE A 60 -20.60 0.00 -11.33
CA ILE A 60 -20.91 1.42 -11.11
C ILE A 60 -20.22 1.94 -9.84
N TRP A 61 -20.20 1.15 -8.77
CA TRP A 61 -19.51 1.51 -7.52
C TRP A 61 -18.00 1.59 -7.71
N ILE A 62 -17.41 0.63 -8.43
CA ILE A 62 -15.98 0.62 -8.75
C ILE A 62 -15.62 1.83 -9.61
N ALA A 63 -16.37 2.07 -10.70
CA ALA A 63 -16.14 3.22 -11.57
C ALA A 63 -16.31 4.55 -10.84
N GLY A 64 -17.31 4.66 -9.97
CA GLY A 64 -17.52 5.83 -9.11
C GLY A 64 -16.36 6.07 -8.15
N ALA A 65 -15.88 5.03 -7.47
CA ALA A 65 -14.73 5.14 -6.57
C ALA A 65 -13.44 5.54 -7.31
N VAL A 66 -13.17 4.95 -8.48
CA VAL A 66 -12.05 5.33 -9.34
C VAL A 66 -12.17 6.79 -9.78
N ALA A 67 -13.37 7.23 -10.18
CA ALA A 67 -13.60 8.61 -10.58
C ALA A 67 -13.36 9.60 -9.42
N VAL A 68 -13.89 9.31 -8.22
CA VAL A 68 -13.69 10.15 -7.04
C VAL A 68 -12.21 10.23 -6.68
N GLY A 69 -11.50 9.10 -6.64
CA GLY A 69 -10.06 9.06 -6.35
C GLY A 69 -9.24 9.82 -7.40
N THR A 70 -9.57 9.65 -8.69
CA THR A 70 -8.88 10.33 -9.80
C THR A 70 -9.10 11.84 -9.76
N ILE A 71 -10.33 12.30 -9.56
CA ILE A 71 -10.66 13.73 -9.46
C ILE A 71 -9.97 14.34 -8.23
N GLY A 72 -10.06 13.69 -7.08
CA GLY A 72 -9.37 14.13 -5.85
C GLY A 72 -7.86 14.23 -6.03
N GLY A 73 -7.24 13.20 -6.61
CA GLY A 73 -5.81 13.16 -6.90
C GLY A 73 -5.36 14.24 -7.89
N LEU A 74 -6.11 14.44 -8.98
CA LEU A 74 -5.82 15.50 -9.96
C LEU A 74 -5.92 16.88 -9.33
N MET A 75 -6.99 17.16 -8.58
CA MET A 75 -7.16 18.45 -7.91
C MET A 75 -6.02 18.72 -6.92
N ALA A 76 -5.62 17.72 -6.14
CA ALA A 76 -4.51 17.87 -5.19
C ALA A 76 -3.18 18.10 -5.91
N ALA A 77 -2.90 17.34 -6.98
CA ALA A 77 -1.67 17.45 -7.75
C ALA A 77 -1.51 18.81 -8.46
N TYR A 78 -2.59 19.41 -8.96
CA TYR A 78 -2.54 20.73 -9.60
C TYR A 78 -2.47 21.91 -8.61
N LYS A 79 -2.95 21.73 -7.39
CA LYS A 79 -2.99 22.80 -6.38
C LYS A 79 -1.76 22.85 -5.47
N VAL A 80 -1.02 21.76 -5.33
CA VAL A 80 0.13 21.70 -4.43
C VAL A 80 1.32 22.50 -4.98
N GLN A 81 1.99 23.25 -4.11
CA GLN A 81 3.20 24.00 -4.47
C GLN A 81 4.42 23.07 -4.55
N MET A 82 5.42 23.40 -5.38
CA MET A 82 6.64 22.60 -5.54
C MET A 82 7.45 22.46 -4.23
N THR A 83 7.37 23.46 -3.35
CA THR A 83 7.98 23.42 -2.00
C THR A 83 7.29 22.43 -1.07
N ALA A 84 6.04 22.08 -1.36
CA ALA A 84 5.20 21.17 -0.57
C ALA A 84 5.13 19.74 -1.15
N MET A 85 6.01 19.41 -2.10
CA MET A 85 6.03 18.09 -2.72
C MET A 85 6.35 16.95 -1.74
N PRO A 86 7.32 17.07 -0.80
CA PRO A 86 7.66 15.96 0.10
C PRO A 86 6.46 15.43 0.91
N GLN A 87 5.63 16.33 1.45
CA GLN A 87 4.46 15.91 2.20
C GLN A 87 3.35 15.35 1.32
N MET A 88 3.20 15.85 0.08
CA MET A 88 2.24 15.26 -0.85
C MET A 88 2.62 13.83 -1.22
N VAL A 89 3.92 13.56 -1.41
CA VAL A 89 4.45 12.20 -1.61
C VAL A 89 4.16 11.34 -0.38
N ALA A 90 4.40 11.85 0.83
CA ALA A 90 4.09 11.13 2.07
C ALA A 90 2.61 10.73 2.16
N LEU A 91 1.69 11.67 1.86
CA LEU A 91 0.25 11.44 1.92
C LEU A 91 -0.21 10.41 0.88
N LEU A 92 0.21 10.55 -0.38
CA LEU A 92 -0.15 9.63 -1.46
C LEU A 92 0.40 8.22 -1.20
N ASN A 93 1.64 8.12 -0.68
CA ASN A 93 2.20 6.85 -0.24
C ASN A 93 1.34 6.21 0.86
N GLY A 94 0.95 7.01 1.85
CA GLY A 94 0.08 6.55 2.94
C GLY A 94 -1.22 5.97 2.40
N LEU A 95 -1.92 6.69 1.52
CA LEU A 95 -3.16 6.23 0.90
C LEU A 95 -2.98 4.90 0.15
N GLY A 96 -1.85 4.71 -0.54
CA GLY A 96 -1.49 3.43 -1.15
C GLY A 96 -1.35 2.29 -0.13
N GLY A 97 -0.63 2.51 0.96
CA GLY A 97 -0.53 1.55 2.07
C GLY A 97 -1.88 1.23 2.71
N GLY A 98 -2.74 2.24 2.87
CA GLY A 98 -4.11 2.07 3.39
C GLY A 98 -4.99 1.25 2.46
N ALA A 99 -4.91 1.48 1.14
CA ALA A 99 -5.64 0.70 0.15
C ALA A 99 -5.23 -0.78 0.20
N VAL A 100 -3.94 -1.06 0.27
CA VAL A 100 -3.40 -2.43 0.41
C VAL A 100 -3.87 -3.09 1.71
N ALA A 101 -3.87 -2.35 2.83
CA ALA A 101 -4.37 -2.84 4.10
C ALA A 101 -5.88 -3.17 4.06
N LEU A 102 -6.68 -2.35 3.37
CA LEU A 102 -8.10 -2.61 3.17
C LEU A 102 -8.34 -3.84 2.28
N VAL A 103 -7.55 -4.02 1.21
CA VAL A 103 -7.60 -5.24 0.39
C VAL A 103 -7.36 -6.47 1.28
N ALA A 104 -6.33 -6.46 2.10
CA ALA A 104 -6.04 -7.58 3.00
C ALA A 104 -7.17 -7.85 4.00
N LEU A 105 -7.83 -6.80 4.53
CA LEU A 105 -9.01 -6.95 5.38
C LEU A 105 -10.18 -7.60 4.65
N PHE A 106 -10.52 -7.13 3.44
CA PHE A 106 -11.65 -7.69 2.69
C PHE A 106 -11.40 -9.13 2.26
N GLU A 107 -10.17 -9.48 1.89
CA GLU A 107 -9.80 -10.85 1.54
C GLU A 107 -9.87 -11.79 2.76
N PHE A 108 -9.40 -11.34 3.92
CA PHE A 108 -9.55 -12.09 5.16
C PHE A 108 -11.03 -12.33 5.53
N LEU A 109 -11.88 -11.30 5.38
CA LEU A 109 -13.32 -11.41 5.64
C LEU A 109 -14.01 -12.33 4.63
N ALA A 110 -13.65 -12.27 3.35
CA ALA A 110 -14.22 -13.11 2.30
C ALA A 110 -13.93 -14.60 2.54
N ALA A 111 -12.71 -14.94 2.96
CA ALA A 111 -12.33 -16.31 3.31
C ALA A 111 -13.19 -16.89 4.46
N GLY A 112 -13.68 -16.05 5.38
CA GLY A 112 -14.53 -16.47 6.49
C GLY A 112 -16.01 -16.70 6.14
N HIS A 113 -16.48 -16.25 4.98
CA HIS A 113 -17.91 -16.28 4.58
C HIS A 113 -18.21 -17.31 3.47
N GLY A 114 -17.41 -18.38 3.38
CA GLY A 114 -17.61 -19.44 2.38
C GLY A 114 -16.98 -19.13 1.01
N GLY A 115 -16.03 -18.19 0.95
CA GLY A 115 -15.11 -18.07 -0.19
C GLY A 115 -14.20 -19.29 -0.32
N GLU A 116 -13.48 -19.39 -1.44
CA GLU A 116 -12.44 -20.41 -1.59
C GLU A 116 -11.42 -20.29 -0.45
N ALA A 117 -11.06 -21.43 0.15
CA ALA A 117 -10.09 -21.45 1.23
C ALA A 117 -8.73 -20.97 0.70
N PRO A 118 -8.16 -19.87 1.23
CA PRO A 118 -6.89 -19.36 0.73
C PRO A 118 -5.77 -20.35 1.01
N ASP A 119 -4.85 -20.47 0.07
CA ASP A 119 -3.67 -21.30 0.28
C ASP A 119 -2.75 -20.71 1.37
N THR A 120 -1.73 -21.48 1.76
CA THR A 120 -0.79 -21.04 2.81
C THR A 120 -0.07 -19.74 2.42
N VAL A 121 0.24 -19.53 1.14
CA VAL A 121 0.91 -18.33 0.65
C VAL A 121 -0.02 -17.13 0.80
N GLN A 122 -1.25 -17.19 0.27
CA GLN A 122 -2.26 -16.16 0.37
C GLN A 122 -2.58 -15.79 1.82
N ARG A 123 -2.68 -16.77 2.73
CA ARG A 123 -2.90 -16.50 4.17
C ARG A 123 -1.76 -15.69 4.77
N VAL A 124 -0.51 -16.10 4.53
CA VAL A 124 0.68 -15.42 5.05
C VAL A 124 0.81 -14.03 4.43
N THR A 125 0.67 -13.91 3.11
CA THR A 125 0.82 -12.62 2.41
C THR A 125 -0.32 -11.65 2.76
N THR A 126 -1.53 -12.13 3.03
CA THR A 126 -2.66 -11.30 3.53
C THR A 126 -2.31 -10.67 4.87
N VAL A 127 -1.85 -11.47 5.84
CA VAL A 127 -1.50 -10.98 7.18
C VAL A 127 -0.32 -10.00 7.11
N LEU A 128 0.73 -10.33 6.36
CA LEU A 128 1.90 -9.44 6.20
C LEU A 128 1.54 -8.15 5.46
N SER A 129 0.75 -8.23 4.40
CA SER A 129 0.29 -7.08 3.62
C SER A 129 -0.55 -6.12 4.48
N ALA A 130 -1.43 -6.66 5.34
CA ALA A 130 -2.19 -5.87 6.31
C ALA A 130 -1.28 -5.13 7.30
N ILE A 131 -0.30 -5.82 7.90
CA ILE A 131 0.62 -5.22 8.88
C ILE A 131 1.44 -4.11 8.23
N ILE A 132 2.15 -4.42 7.14
CA ILE A 132 3.07 -3.50 6.49
C ILE A 132 2.30 -2.32 5.88
N GLY A 133 1.17 -2.58 5.20
CA GLY A 133 0.33 -1.53 4.63
C GLY A 133 -0.23 -0.58 5.68
N THR A 134 -0.65 -1.09 6.84
CA THR A 134 -1.20 -0.27 7.93
C THR A 134 -0.13 0.54 8.65
N ILE A 135 1.06 -0.03 8.87
CA ILE A 135 2.23 0.70 9.40
C ILE A 135 2.59 1.84 8.44
N SER A 136 2.66 1.55 7.14
CA SER A 136 2.96 2.56 6.13
C SER A 136 1.93 3.66 6.06
N PHE A 137 0.64 3.33 6.07
CA PHE A 137 -0.45 4.30 6.08
C PHE A 137 -0.30 5.29 7.23
N SER A 138 -0.25 4.77 8.46
CA SER A 138 -0.21 5.58 9.66
C SER A 138 1.10 6.35 9.84
N GLY A 139 2.24 5.73 9.52
CA GLY A 139 3.54 6.40 9.51
C GLY A 139 3.59 7.56 8.50
N SER A 140 3.03 7.36 7.31
CA SER A 140 2.95 8.39 6.26
C SER A 140 2.09 9.58 6.70
N LEU A 141 1.02 9.36 7.45
CA LEU A 141 0.19 10.46 8.01
C LEU A 141 0.96 11.28 9.04
N ILE A 142 1.79 10.66 9.89
CA ILE A 142 2.66 11.39 10.81
C ILE A 142 3.72 12.20 10.06
N ALA A 143 4.34 11.61 9.03
CA ALA A 143 5.30 12.31 8.19
C ALA A 143 4.66 13.51 7.47
N TYR A 144 3.48 13.33 6.88
CA TYR A 144 2.68 14.41 6.31
C TYR A 144 2.37 15.50 7.34
N GLY A 145 1.86 15.13 8.51
CA GLY A 145 1.48 16.08 9.56
C GLY A 145 2.64 16.92 10.06
N LYS A 146 3.84 16.34 10.18
CA LYS A 146 5.05 17.08 10.57
C LYS A 146 5.54 18.04 9.49
N LEU A 147 5.53 17.62 8.23
CA LEU A 147 5.97 18.45 7.11
C LEU A 147 4.96 19.55 6.73
N GLN A 148 3.68 19.35 7.04
CA GLN A 148 2.64 20.38 6.95
C GLN A 148 2.55 21.26 8.20
N GLU A 149 3.45 21.07 9.17
CA GLU A 149 3.45 21.81 10.45
C GLU A 149 2.14 21.68 11.26
N LEU A 150 1.30 20.69 10.94
CA LEU A 150 0.13 20.28 11.74
C LEU A 150 0.57 19.59 13.03
N LEU A 151 1.75 18.96 13.00
CA LEU A 151 2.43 18.37 14.14
C LEU A 151 3.79 19.07 14.34
N PRO A 152 4.31 19.13 15.58
CA PRO A 152 5.64 19.67 15.82
C PRO A 152 6.71 18.90 15.05
N GLY A 153 7.60 19.62 14.36
CA GLY A 153 8.74 19.01 13.66
C GLY A 153 9.81 18.41 14.57
N ARG A 154 9.78 18.72 15.88
CA ARG A 154 10.69 18.10 16.86
C ARG A 154 10.30 16.64 17.14
N PRO A 155 11.27 15.76 17.47
CA PRO A 155 11.00 14.42 17.99
C PRO A 155 9.91 14.40 19.07
N LEU A 156 8.85 13.63 18.85
CA LEU A 156 7.80 13.37 19.83
C LEU A 156 8.14 12.04 20.52
N THR A 157 8.75 12.13 21.70
CA THR A 157 9.23 10.97 22.47
C THR A 157 8.87 11.10 23.94
N PHE A 158 8.89 9.98 24.65
CA PHE A 158 8.66 9.88 26.09
C PHE A 158 9.62 8.84 26.70
N LYS A 159 9.75 8.83 28.04
CA LYS A 159 10.62 7.87 28.74
C LYS A 159 10.15 6.43 28.48
N GLY A 160 11.02 5.58 27.93
CA GLY A 160 10.70 4.18 27.61
C GLY A 160 10.07 3.96 26.23
N HIS A 161 10.06 4.96 25.35
CA HIS A 161 9.47 4.87 23.99
C HIS A 161 9.98 3.67 23.19
N SER A 162 11.29 3.38 23.22
CA SER A 162 11.86 2.22 22.51
C SER A 162 11.30 0.90 23.02
N THR A 163 11.13 0.74 24.34
CA THR A 163 10.53 -0.45 24.95
C THR A 163 9.06 -0.59 24.55
N VAL A 164 8.30 0.50 24.52
CA VAL A 164 6.89 0.48 24.06
C VAL A 164 6.81 0.04 22.60
N ASN A 165 7.65 0.58 21.71
CA ASN A 165 7.67 0.16 20.31
C ASN A 165 8.03 -1.32 20.16
N LEU A 166 9.01 -1.80 20.92
CA LEU A 166 9.41 -3.21 20.91
C LEU A 166 8.25 -4.11 21.36
N LEU A 167 7.55 -3.74 22.44
CA LEU A 167 6.40 -4.50 22.93
C LEU A 167 5.23 -4.46 21.93
N LEU A 168 4.92 -3.30 21.36
CA LEU A 168 3.89 -3.18 20.31
C LEU A 168 4.21 -4.06 19.10
N ALA A 169 5.47 -4.07 18.65
CA ALA A 169 5.90 -4.94 17.56
C ALA A 169 5.79 -6.42 17.95
N ALA A 170 6.23 -6.80 19.16
CA ALA A 170 6.12 -8.17 19.65
C ALA A 170 4.66 -8.64 19.75
N PHE A 171 3.75 -7.81 20.27
CA PHE A 171 2.32 -8.13 20.34
C PHE A 171 1.68 -8.25 18.95
N THR A 172 2.05 -7.35 18.02
CA THR A 172 1.57 -7.41 16.64
C THR A 172 2.01 -8.73 15.97
N LEU A 173 3.28 -9.12 16.11
CA LEU A 173 3.80 -10.37 15.55
C LEU A 173 3.22 -11.61 16.25
N ALA A 174 3.03 -11.58 17.57
CA ALA A 174 2.40 -12.66 18.31
C ALA A 174 0.95 -12.89 17.85
N LEU A 175 0.18 -11.81 17.68
CA LEU A 175 -1.19 -11.90 17.17
C LEU A 175 -1.23 -12.41 15.72
N ALA A 176 -0.29 -11.96 14.87
CA ALA A 176 -0.14 -12.49 13.52
C ALA A 176 0.13 -14.01 13.53
N ALA A 177 1.02 -14.47 14.42
CA ALA A 177 1.30 -15.90 14.58
C ALA A 177 0.05 -16.67 15.07
N MET A 178 -0.73 -16.10 15.99
CA MET A 178 -2.00 -16.70 16.44
C MET A 178 -3.01 -16.87 15.30
N ILE A 179 -3.14 -15.87 14.43
CA ILE A 179 -4.02 -15.92 13.24
C ILE A 179 -3.54 -16.99 12.25
N LEU A 180 -2.24 -17.09 12.01
CA LEU A 180 -1.67 -17.98 11.00
C LEU A 180 -1.61 -19.44 11.45
N PHE A 181 -1.13 -19.70 12.67
CA PHE A 181 -0.75 -21.04 13.11
C PHE A 181 -1.70 -21.67 14.14
N PHE A 182 -2.44 -20.85 14.89
CA PHE A 182 -3.27 -21.32 16.01
C PHE A 182 -4.78 -21.22 15.75
N GLY A 183 -5.18 -20.92 14.50
CA GLY A 183 -6.58 -20.94 14.08
C GLY A 183 -7.42 -19.78 14.61
N LEU A 184 -6.81 -18.67 15.06
CA LEU A 184 -7.53 -17.47 15.51
C LEU A 184 -8.05 -16.65 14.31
N VAL A 185 -8.94 -17.24 13.50
CA VAL A 185 -9.45 -16.65 12.25
C VAL A 185 -10.75 -15.89 12.51
N THR A 186 -10.69 -14.88 13.38
CA THR A 186 -11.87 -14.04 13.70
C THR A 186 -11.70 -12.62 13.17
N PRO A 187 -12.78 -11.97 12.69
CA PRO A 187 -12.72 -10.56 12.28
C PRO A 187 -12.16 -9.64 13.36
N ALA A 188 -12.54 -9.89 14.63
CA ALA A 188 -12.05 -9.12 15.76
C ALA A 188 -10.53 -9.22 15.94
N ALA A 189 -9.94 -10.40 15.79
CA ALA A 189 -8.50 -10.59 15.88
C ALA A 189 -7.77 -9.85 14.74
N PHE A 190 -8.30 -9.93 13.51
CA PHE A 190 -7.68 -9.26 12.36
C PHE A 190 -7.78 -7.74 12.44
N ILE A 191 -8.93 -7.19 12.87
CA ILE A 191 -9.07 -5.75 13.12
C ILE A 191 -8.13 -5.31 14.25
N THR A 192 -8.00 -6.11 15.32
CA THR A 192 -7.06 -5.83 16.41
C THR A 192 -5.62 -5.79 15.90
N LEU A 193 -5.23 -6.71 15.01
CA LEU A 193 -3.92 -6.71 14.35
C LEU A 193 -3.68 -5.41 13.57
N MET A 194 -4.67 -4.96 12.80
CA MET A 194 -4.57 -3.69 12.07
C MET A 194 -4.47 -2.49 13.01
N VAL A 195 -5.27 -2.44 14.08
CA VAL A 195 -5.20 -1.36 15.08
C VAL A 195 -3.83 -1.32 15.76
N LEU A 196 -3.26 -2.47 16.15
CA LEU A 196 -1.91 -2.54 16.71
C LEU A 196 -0.86 -2.06 15.69
N SER A 197 -0.99 -2.47 14.42
CA SER A 197 -0.10 -2.04 13.33
C SER A 197 -0.20 -0.53 13.06
N LEU A 198 -1.40 0.04 13.18
CA LEU A 198 -1.66 1.48 13.05
C LEU A 198 -0.99 2.25 14.19
N VAL A 199 -1.17 1.81 15.43
CA VAL A 199 -0.51 2.42 16.60
C VAL A 199 1.00 2.29 16.50
N LEU A 200 1.49 1.14 16.04
CA LEU A 200 2.92 0.90 15.82
C LEU A 200 3.48 1.86 14.76
N GLY A 201 2.81 2.08 13.64
CA GLY A 201 3.27 3.04 12.62
C GLY A 201 3.27 4.48 13.12
N ILE A 202 2.25 4.91 13.86
CA ILE A 202 2.23 6.22 14.55
C ILE A 202 3.43 6.35 15.50
N SER A 203 3.60 5.37 16.38
CA SER A 203 4.62 5.40 17.42
C SER A 203 6.03 5.25 16.85
N ALA A 204 6.22 4.50 15.76
CA ALA A 204 7.52 4.32 15.11
C ALA A 204 8.04 5.60 14.43
N VAL A 205 7.15 6.40 13.83
CA VAL A 205 7.54 7.63 13.11
C VAL A 205 7.52 8.89 13.99
N SER A 206 6.77 8.88 15.09
CA SER A 206 6.70 9.97 16.08
C SER A 206 8.04 10.47 16.63
N PRO A 207 9.06 9.64 16.93
CA PRO A 207 10.34 10.12 17.46
C PRO A 207 11.26 10.72 16.40
N ILE A 208 10.94 10.61 15.11
CA ILE A 208 11.83 11.07 14.03
C ILE A 208 11.64 12.58 13.81
N GLY A 209 12.74 13.34 13.65
CA GLY A 209 12.68 14.78 13.42
C GLY A 209 12.17 15.14 12.02
N GLY A 210 11.62 16.35 11.86
CA GLY A 210 11.12 16.88 10.58
C GLY A 210 12.20 16.90 9.49
N ALA A 211 13.44 17.20 9.86
CA ALA A 211 14.59 17.23 8.94
C ALA A 211 14.91 15.84 8.35
N ASP A 212 14.63 14.76 9.10
CA ASP A 212 14.91 13.38 8.68
C ASP A 212 13.70 12.73 7.98
N MET A 213 12.56 13.44 7.87
CA MET A 213 11.35 12.92 7.23
C MET A 213 11.55 12.43 5.79
N PRO A 214 12.40 13.02 4.93
CA PRO A 214 12.63 12.48 3.60
C PRO A 214 13.12 11.03 3.61
N VAL A 215 13.96 10.65 4.59
CA VAL A 215 14.45 9.27 4.74
C VAL A 215 13.31 8.35 5.16
N VAL A 216 12.46 8.80 6.07
CA VAL A 216 11.27 8.05 6.51
C VAL A 216 10.32 7.83 5.35
N ILE A 217 10.07 8.84 4.52
CA ILE A 217 9.18 8.72 3.36
C ILE A 217 9.71 7.67 2.39
N SER A 218 11.03 7.62 2.14
CA SER A 218 11.63 6.57 1.29
C SER A 218 11.42 5.18 1.88
N LEU A 219 11.70 5.00 3.18
CA LEU A 219 11.50 3.73 3.87
C LEU A 219 10.03 3.27 3.83
N LEU A 220 9.10 4.18 4.09
CA LEU A 220 7.67 3.88 4.03
C LEU A 220 7.21 3.59 2.59
N ASN A 221 7.85 4.17 1.58
CA ASN A 221 7.62 3.86 0.17
C ASN A 221 8.13 2.46 -0.21
N SER A 222 9.27 2.04 0.35
CA SER A 222 9.71 0.65 0.24
C SER A 222 8.68 -0.31 0.88
N PHE A 223 8.18 0.03 2.06
CA PHE A 223 7.19 -0.78 2.77
C PHE A 223 5.86 -0.88 2.01
N THR A 224 5.33 0.22 1.47
CA THR A 224 4.10 0.16 0.65
C THR A 224 4.30 -0.66 -0.61
N GLY A 225 5.46 -0.55 -1.28
CA GLY A 225 5.81 -1.39 -2.42
C GLY A 225 5.82 -2.88 -2.06
N CYS A 226 6.51 -3.25 -0.97
CA CYS A 226 6.51 -4.61 -0.44
C CYS A 226 5.10 -5.10 -0.10
N ALA A 227 4.28 -4.28 0.59
CA ALA A 227 2.91 -4.62 0.94
C ALA A 227 2.02 -4.83 -0.31
N ALA A 228 2.19 -3.99 -1.33
CA ALA A 228 1.50 -4.13 -2.61
C ALA A 228 1.94 -5.41 -3.33
N GLY A 229 3.24 -5.73 -3.35
CA GLY A 229 3.75 -6.97 -3.93
C GLY A 229 3.16 -8.21 -3.26
N LEU A 230 3.03 -8.18 -1.92
CA LEU A 230 2.35 -9.21 -1.14
C LEU A 230 0.85 -9.30 -1.50
N ALA A 231 0.16 -8.17 -1.64
CA ALA A 231 -1.23 -8.15 -2.11
C ALA A 231 -1.38 -8.71 -3.54
N GLY A 232 -0.33 -8.63 -4.36
CA GLY A 232 -0.26 -9.33 -5.64
C GLY A 232 -0.40 -10.85 -5.51
N PHE A 233 0.20 -11.45 -4.48
CA PHE A 233 -0.02 -12.87 -4.17
C PHE A 233 -1.43 -13.12 -3.62
N VAL A 234 -1.94 -12.23 -2.78
CA VAL A 234 -3.30 -12.35 -2.22
C VAL A 234 -4.33 -12.45 -3.34
N LEU A 235 -4.27 -11.52 -4.30
CA LEU A 235 -5.22 -11.39 -5.40
C LEU A 235 -4.85 -12.19 -6.66
N LEU A 236 -3.76 -12.95 -6.62
CA LEU A 236 -3.19 -13.63 -7.80
C LEU A 236 -3.01 -12.67 -9.00
N ASN A 237 -2.58 -11.44 -8.73
CA ASN A 237 -2.46 -10.38 -9.72
C ASN A 237 -0.98 -10.07 -10.03
N THR A 238 -0.53 -10.51 -11.21
CA THR A 238 0.85 -10.35 -11.68
C THR A 238 1.28 -8.89 -11.82
N SER A 239 0.37 -7.98 -12.17
CA SER A 239 0.70 -6.55 -12.31
C SER A 239 1.03 -5.94 -10.95
N LEU A 240 0.22 -6.25 -9.93
CA LEU A 240 0.42 -5.77 -8.57
C LEU A 240 1.66 -6.40 -7.93
N LEU A 241 1.89 -7.69 -8.18
CA LEU A 241 3.08 -8.41 -7.72
C LEU A 241 4.37 -7.76 -8.24
N ILE A 242 4.47 -7.57 -9.56
CA ILE A 242 5.69 -7.00 -10.19
C ILE A 242 5.81 -5.51 -9.85
N GLY A 243 4.72 -4.74 -9.96
CA GLY A 243 4.72 -3.31 -9.64
C GLY A 243 5.13 -3.05 -8.19
N GLY A 244 4.56 -3.79 -7.24
CA GLY A 244 4.91 -3.68 -5.83
C GLY A 244 6.35 -4.06 -5.54
N ALA A 245 6.84 -5.18 -6.10
CA ALA A 245 8.22 -5.61 -5.91
C ALA A 245 9.24 -4.58 -6.44
N LEU A 246 8.97 -3.95 -7.58
CA LEU A 246 9.82 -2.89 -8.15
C LEU A 246 9.86 -1.66 -7.25
N VAL A 247 8.71 -1.19 -6.77
CA VAL A 247 8.63 -0.03 -5.87
C VAL A 247 9.33 -0.34 -4.56
N GLY A 248 9.08 -1.52 -3.98
CA GLY A 248 9.68 -1.98 -2.73
C GLY A 248 11.20 -2.02 -2.79
N ALA A 249 11.76 -2.52 -3.88
CA ALA A 249 13.21 -2.58 -4.08
C ALA A 249 13.84 -1.20 -4.39
N SER A 250 13.05 -0.22 -4.84
CA SER A 250 13.55 1.10 -5.21
C SER A 250 13.55 2.14 -4.08
N GLY A 251 12.67 1.97 -3.08
CA GLY A 251 12.58 2.83 -1.91
C GLY A 251 13.64 2.53 -0.87
#